data_AF-A0A382NEX9-F1
#
_entry.id   AF-A0A382NEX9-F1
#
_cell.length_a   1.000
_cell.length_b   1.000
_cell.length_c   1.000
_cell.angle_alpha   90.00
_cell.angle_beta   90.00
_cell.angle_gamma   90.00
#
_symmetry.space_group_name_H-M   'P 1'
#
loop_
_entity.id
_entity.type
_entity.pdbx_description
1 polymer ?
#
loop_
_entity_poly.entity_id
_entity_poly.type
_entity_poly.pdbx_seq_one_letter_code
_entity_poly.pdbx_strand_id
1 'polypeptide(L)'
;MTDDFESITTKLFSNGLKDILAEGKIGIEKESLRVTKSKISRKKHQPSLGSALCHKHITTDFSEALLEFITPPFVDKNAGLSFLDNIHHFVSHNIGDEIIWPFSMPPFIESDDQIPIASYGSSNLALFKTTYRNGLSHRYGRAMQAIAGIHFNYSLSEKIWSSEFFNNKQKNSSTQRSTIYFRMLRNLHRMNWLILFLFGASPIVSKNFLSNRNTGFQKLDRHSYYLPYATSLRMSDLGYQNIHQSNNLAVSLNSLQEYIFDLKQ
;
A
#
# COMPACT_ATOMS: atom_id res chain seq x y z
N MET A 1 0.19 -29.73 -3.54
CA MET A 1 -0.87 -28.71 -3.37
C MET A 1 -2.03 -29.47 -2.75
N THR A 2 -2.53 -29.04 -1.57
CA THR A 2 -3.83 -29.38 -0.94
C THR A 2 -4.16 -30.81 -0.46
N ASP A 3 -3.40 -31.41 0.48
CA ASP A 3 -3.90 -32.62 1.19
C ASP A 3 -4.51 -32.30 2.58
N ASP A 4 -4.14 -31.19 3.23
CA ASP A 4 -4.66 -30.81 4.57
C ASP A 4 -5.70 -29.67 4.52
N PHE A 5 -6.06 -29.19 3.32
CA PHE A 5 -6.98 -28.08 3.17
C PHE A 5 -8.42 -28.50 3.46
N GLU A 6 -8.80 -29.69 2.99
CA GLU A 6 -10.16 -30.22 3.05
C GLU A 6 -10.62 -30.44 4.50
N SER A 7 -9.74 -30.99 5.35
CA SER A 7 -9.96 -31.17 6.79
C SER A 7 -10.18 -29.85 7.55
N ILE A 8 -9.40 -28.82 7.22
CA ILE A 8 -9.51 -27.49 7.84
C ILE A 8 -10.78 -26.78 7.37
N THR A 9 -11.11 -26.85 6.08
CA THR A 9 -12.35 -26.26 5.56
C THR A 9 -13.58 -26.92 6.18
N THR A 10 -13.61 -28.24 6.30
CA THR A 10 -14.75 -28.94 6.92
C THR A 10 -14.95 -28.51 8.37
N LYS A 11 -13.86 -28.37 9.15
CA LYS A 11 -13.92 -27.84 10.53
C LYS A 11 -14.35 -26.38 10.61
N LEU A 12 -13.97 -25.56 9.63
CA LEU A 12 -14.37 -24.16 9.54
C LEU A 12 -15.87 -23.98 9.28
N PHE A 13 -16.42 -24.80 8.39
CA PHE A 13 -17.83 -24.69 7.99
C PHE A 13 -18.80 -25.38 8.95
N SER A 14 -18.33 -26.27 9.85
CA SER A 14 -19.20 -26.96 10.81
C SER A 14 -19.45 -26.21 12.13
N ASN A 15 -18.61 -25.23 12.50
CA ASN A 15 -18.53 -24.72 13.89
C ASN A 15 -18.92 -23.24 14.08
N GLY A 16 -19.71 -22.63 13.19
CA GLY A 16 -20.07 -21.19 13.30
C GLY A 16 -18.90 -20.21 13.15
N LEU A 17 -17.70 -20.72 12.87
CA LEU A 17 -16.49 -19.92 12.65
C LEU A 17 -16.59 -19.03 11.40
N LYS A 18 -17.41 -19.43 10.44
CA LYS A 18 -17.70 -18.63 9.24
C LYS A 18 -18.22 -17.23 9.60
N ASP A 19 -19.17 -17.15 10.51
CA ASP A 19 -19.79 -15.87 10.89
C ASP A 19 -18.78 -15.02 11.68
N ILE A 20 -18.01 -15.64 12.56
CA ILE A 20 -16.91 -14.96 13.28
C ILE A 20 -15.86 -14.41 12.30
N LEU A 21 -15.49 -15.17 11.26
CA LEU A 21 -14.53 -14.71 10.24
C LEU A 21 -15.09 -13.57 9.39
N ALA A 22 -16.39 -13.57 9.12
CA ALA A 22 -17.06 -12.49 8.41
C ALA A 22 -16.99 -11.15 9.18
N GLU A 23 -16.83 -11.20 10.50
CA GLU A 23 -16.66 -10.02 11.36
C GLU A 23 -15.22 -9.46 11.43
N GLY A 24 -14.30 -9.97 10.60
CA GLY A 24 -12.97 -9.39 10.46
C GLY A 24 -13.02 -7.92 10.04
N LYS A 25 -12.07 -7.10 10.50
CA LYS A 25 -12.04 -5.67 10.19
C LYS A 25 -11.13 -5.40 9.00
N ILE A 26 -11.52 -4.43 8.17
CA ILE A 26 -10.77 -3.95 7.02
C ILE A 26 -10.54 -2.45 7.13
N GLY A 27 -9.30 -2.01 6.90
CA GLY A 27 -8.94 -0.62 6.66
C GLY A 27 -8.30 -0.47 5.29
N ILE A 28 -8.43 0.69 4.68
CA ILE A 28 -7.88 0.99 3.36
C ILE A 28 -7.05 2.26 3.46
N GLU A 29 -5.82 2.19 2.93
CA GLU A 29 -5.02 3.37 2.61
C GLU A 29 -4.96 3.47 1.09
N LYS A 30 -5.19 4.66 0.54
CA LYS A 30 -5.20 4.88 -0.91
C LYS A 30 -4.44 6.14 -1.27
N GLU A 31 -3.38 5.97 -2.03
CA GLU A 31 -2.50 7.05 -2.47
C GLU A 31 -2.91 7.55 -3.85
N SER A 32 -2.81 8.85 -4.10
CA SER A 32 -3.03 9.42 -5.43
C SER A 32 -2.38 10.80 -5.57
N LEU A 33 -1.76 11.06 -6.72
CA LEU A 33 -1.16 12.36 -7.02
C LEU A 33 -2.23 13.39 -7.34
N ARG A 34 -2.08 14.61 -6.83
CA ARG A 34 -2.74 15.80 -7.38
C ARG A 34 -2.04 16.21 -8.67
N VAL A 35 -2.81 16.35 -9.74
CA VAL A 35 -2.32 16.65 -11.09
C VAL A 35 -3.05 17.87 -11.65
N THR A 36 -2.35 18.68 -12.45
CA THR A 36 -2.93 19.77 -13.24
C THR A 36 -2.35 19.71 -14.64
N LYS A 37 -3.20 19.72 -15.68
CA LYS A 37 -2.77 19.65 -17.09
C LYS A 37 -1.77 18.51 -17.36
N SER A 38 -2.07 17.33 -16.84
CA SER A 38 -1.24 16.12 -16.96
C SER A 38 0.17 16.20 -16.35
N LYS A 39 0.43 17.17 -15.45
CA LYS A 39 1.66 17.27 -14.67
C LYS A 39 1.37 17.20 -13.18
N ILE A 40 2.31 16.64 -12.42
CA ILE A 40 2.24 16.60 -10.95
C ILE A 40 2.14 18.02 -10.43
N SER A 41 1.21 18.26 -9.51
CA SER A 41 1.03 19.58 -8.94
C SER A 41 2.22 19.99 -8.07
N ARG A 42 2.55 21.29 -8.10
CA ARG A 42 3.49 21.92 -7.18
C ARG A 42 2.79 22.79 -6.12
N LYS A 43 1.46 22.83 -6.11
CA LYS A 43 0.71 23.53 -5.06
C LYS A 43 0.90 22.80 -3.73
N LYS A 44 0.94 23.56 -2.63
CA LYS A 44 0.95 23.01 -1.28
C LYS A 44 -0.33 22.26 -0.97
N HIS A 45 -0.30 21.41 0.05
CA HIS A 45 -1.48 20.80 0.64
C HIS A 45 -2.50 21.89 1.00
N GLN A 46 -3.75 21.71 0.59
CA GLN A 46 -4.77 22.75 0.71
C GLN A 46 -5.17 22.93 2.18
N PRO A 47 -5.21 24.17 2.72
CA PRO A 47 -5.59 24.41 4.11
C PRO A 47 -6.99 23.86 4.47
N SER A 48 -7.90 23.78 3.49
CA SER A 48 -9.24 23.20 3.66
C SER A 48 -9.24 21.70 3.98
N LEU A 49 -8.13 21.00 3.69
CA LEU A 49 -7.93 19.59 4.05
C LEU A 49 -7.31 19.42 5.44
N GLY A 50 -7.00 20.53 6.12
CA GLY A 50 -6.38 20.54 7.44
C GLY A 50 -4.87 20.34 7.40
N SER A 51 -4.33 19.83 8.50
CA SER A 51 -2.89 19.56 8.64
C SER A 51 -2.60 18.12 8.23
N ALA A 52 -1.84 17.93 7.15
CA ALA A 52 -1.38 16.60 6.74
C ALA A 52 -0.61 15.88 7.87
N LEU A 53 0.02 16.60 8.80
CA LEU A 53 0.71 15.99 9.93
C LEU A 53 -0.23 15.33 10.95
N CYS A 54 -1.40 15.92 11.17
CA CYS A 54 -2.27 15.58 12.31
C CYS A 54 -3.65 15.05 11.90
N HIS A 55 -4.02 15.20 10.63
CA HIS A 55 -5.34 14.82 10.15
C HIS A 55 -5.45 13.29 10.03
N LYS A 56 -6.56 12.73 10.54
CA LYS A 56 -6.71 11.28 10.74
C LYS A 56 -6.97 10.49 9.45
N HIS A 57 -7.48 11.15 8.42
CA HIS A 57 -8.07 10.49 7.25
C HIS A 57 -7.53 10.96 5.90
N ILE A 58 -6.79 12.07 5.90
CA ILE A 58 -6.27 12.74 4.70
C ILE A 58 -4.90 13.24 5.11
N THR A 59 -3.86 12.71 4.48
CA THR A 59 -2.49 13.13 4.71
C THR A 59 -1.75 13.18 3.37
N THR A 60 -0.44 13.35 3.42
CA THR A 60 0.45 13.22 2.28
C THR A 60 1.47 12.13 2.56
N ASP A 61 1.76 11.29 1.56
CA ASP A 61 2.85 10.34 1.65
C ASP A 61 4.18 11.02 1.23
N PHE A 62 4.97 10.47 0.30
CA PHE A 62 6.31 11.00 0.00
C PHE A 62 6.28 12.45 -0.51
N SER A 63 5.35 12.75 -1.42
CA SER A 63 5.25 14.04 -2.09
C SER A 63 4.17 14.92 -1.47
N GLU A 64 4.38 16.24 -1.49
CA GLU A 64 3.34 17.23 -1.14
C GLU A 64 2.10 17.10 -2.03
N ALA A 65 2.28 16.57 -3.24
CA ALA A 65 1.22 16.30 -4.19
C ALA A 65 0.62 14.89 -4.04
N LEU A 66 1.25 13.97 -3.31
CA LEU A 66 0.79 12.59 -3.15
C LEU A 66 -0.13 12.51 -1.94
N LEU A 67 -1.44 12.66 -2.18
CA LEU A 67 -2.46 12.49 -1.17
C LEU A 67 -2.52 11.03 -0.73
N GLU A 68 -2.79 10.81 0.55
CA GLU A 68 -3.09 9.49 1.10
C GLU A 68 -4.39 9.57 1.91
N PHE A 69 -5.35 8.73 1.55
CA PHE A 69 -6.64 8.61 2.23
C PHE A 69 -6.64 7.39 3.13
N ILE A 70 -7.02 7.57 4.40
CA ILE A 70 -6.91 6.53 5.42
C ILE A 70 -8.29 6.31 6.06
N THR A 71 -8.86 5.13 5.86
CA THR A 71 -10.14 4.76 6.48
C THR A 71 -9.93 4.26 7.91
N PRO A 72 -10.91 4.47 8.82
CA PRO A 72 -11.03 3.64 10.01
C PRO A 72 -11.12 2.14 9.65
N PRO A 73 -10.88 1.24 10.63
CA PRO A 73 -11.14 -0.18 10.46
C PRO A 73 -12.65 -0.46 10.56
N PHE A 74 -13.25 -1.02 9.51
CA PHE A 74 -14.67 -1.37 9.43
C PHE A 74 -14.90 -2.88 9.41
N VAL A 75 -15.95 -3.34 10.08
CA VAL A 75 -16.48 -4.70 9.90
C VAL A 75 -17.34 -4.77 8.64
N ASP A 76 -18.20 -3.78 8.43
CA ASP A 76 -18.97 -3.64 7.19
C ASP A 76 -18.10 -3.05 6.09
N LYS A 77 -17.82 -3.88 5.08
CA LYS A 77 -17.00 -3.54 3.91
C LYS A 77 -17.63 -2.41 3.08
N ASN A 78 -18.95 -2.39 2.98
CA ASN A 78 -19.66 -1.35 2.22
C ASN A 78 -19.56 0.00 2.92
N ALA A 79 -19.65 0.02 4.25
CA ALA A 79 -19.39 1.22 5.03
C ALA A 79 -17.96 1.74 4.84
N GLY A 80 -16.96 0.86 4.81
CA GLY A 80 -15.58 1.22 4.53
C GLY A 80 -15.37 1.85 3.15
N LEU A 81 -15.96 1.25 2.11
CA LEU A 81 -15.92 1.80 0.75
C LEU A 81 -16.67 3.14 0.65
N SER A 82 -17.84 3.26 1.27
CA SER A 82 -18.61 4.51 1.31
C SER A 82 -17.84 5.63 2.03
N PHE A 83 -17.10 5.29 3.10
CA PHE A 83 -16.25 6.25 3.79
C PHE A 83 -15.09 6.73 2.91
N LEU A 84 -14.42 5.83 2.19
CA LEU A 84 -13.37 6.18 1.24
C LEU A 84 -13.90 7.06 0.11
N ASP A 85 -15.08 6.75 -0.42
CA ASP A 85 -15.76 7.52 -1.47
C ASP A 85 -16.10 8.95 -0.99
N ASN A 86 -16.61 9.08 0.24
CA ASN A 86 -16.89 10.38 0.85
C ASN A 86 -15.62 11.24 1.02
N ILE A 87 -14.50 10.65 1.44
CA ILE A 87 -13.21 11.37 1.49
C ILE A 87 -12.81 11.83 0.10
N HIS A 88 -12.95 10.95 -0.89
CA HIS A 88 -12.66 11.24 -2.28
C HIS A 88 -13.46 12.43 -2.80
N HIS A 89 -14.76 12.46 -2.56
CA HIS A 89 -15.65 13.55 -2.92
C HIS A 89 -15.28 14.86 -2.21
N PHE A 90 -15.06 14.79 -0.90
CA PHE A 90 -14.65 15.95 -0.10
C PHE A 90 -13.35 16.56 -0.63
N VAL A 91 -12.32 15.73 -0.86
CA VAL A 91 -11.03 16.21 -1.36
C VAL A 91 -11.16 16.78 -2.76
N SER A 92 -11.86 16.10 -3.66
CA SER A 92 -12.05 16.56 -5.04
C SER A 92 -12.74 17.93 -5.12
N HIS A 93 -13.66 18.23 -4.19
CA HIS A 93 -14.30 19.54 -4.09
C HIS A 93 -13.36 20.64 -3.56
N ASN A 94 -12.31 20.27 -2.83
CA ASN A 94 -11.45 21.19 -2.08
C ASN A 94 -10.07 21.44 -2.71
N ILE A 95 -9.74 20.79 -3.84
CA ILE A 95 -8.45 20.94 -4.54
C ILE A 95 -8.51 21.89 -5.75
N GLY A 96 -9.63 22.57 -5.98
CA GLY A 96 -9.82 23.53 -7.08
C GLY A 96 -9.73 22.84 -8.45
N ASP A 97 -8.95 23.40 -9.37
CA ASP A 97 -8.78 22.86 -10.73
C ASP A 97 -7.84 21.64 -10.82
N GLU A 98 -7.33 21.15 -9.69
CA GLU A 98 -6.52 19.94 -9.64
C GLU A 98 -7.40 18.70 -9.74
N ILE A 99 -6.89 17.63 -10.35
CA ILE A 99 -7.54 16.33 -10.36
C ILE A 99 -6.75 15.31 -9.56
N ILE A 100 -7.43 14.30 -9.06
CA ILE A 100 -6.81 13.12 -8.45
C ILE A 100 -6.40 12.16 -9.56
N TRP A 101 -5.10 11.89 -9.68
CA TRP A 101 -4.55 10.96 -10.65
C TRP A 101 -5.03 9.54 -10.38
N PRO A 102 -5.65 8.84 -11.36
CA PRO A 102 -6.32 7.58 -11.11
C PRO A 102 -5.40 6.34 -11.21
N PHE A 103 -4.15 6.51 -11.65
CA PHE A 103 -3.24 5.39 -11.91
C PHE A 103 -2.12 5.28 -10.86
N SER A 104 -1.61 4.07 -10.64
CA SER A 104 -0.44 3.85 -9.79
C SER A 104 0.83 4.50 -10.34
N MET A 105 1.10 4.32 -11.64
CA MET A 105 2.28 4.91 -12.26
C MET A 105 2.03 6.40 -12.48
N PRO A 106 2.98 7.28 -12.11
CA PRO A 106 2.81 8.72 -12.26
C PRO A 106 2.76 9.13 -13.74
N PRO A 107 2.24 10.33 -14.05
CA PRO A 107 2.37 10.92 -15.38
C PRO A 107 3.85 11.12 -15.75
N PHE A 108 4.11 11.54 -16.99
CA PHE A 108 5.48 11.82 -17.43
C PHE A 108 6.16 12.86 -16.51
N ILE A 109 7.34 12.52 -16.03
CA ILE A 109 8.18 13.36 -15.17
C ILE A 109 9.46 13.68 -15.95
N GLU A 110 9.72 14.97 -16.16
CA GLU A 110 10.94 15.42 -16.86
C GLU A 110 12.16 15.33 -15.94
N SER A 111 11.96 15.60 -14.65
CA SER A 111 13.03 15.63 -13.65
C SER A 111 12.48 15.45 -12.22
N ASP A 112 13.30 14.90 -11.33
CA ASP A 112 12.90 14.59 -9.95
C ASP A 112 12.45 15.83 -9.16
N ASP A 113 13.00 17.01 -9.42
CA ASP A 113 12.58 18.26 -8.77
C ASP A 113 11.14 18.67 -9.10
N GLN A 114 10.50 18.04 -10.09
CA GLN A 114 9.07 18.20 -10.37
C GLN A 114 8.18 17.60 -9.30
N ILE A 115 8.71 16.67 -8.49
CA ILE A 115 7.99 16.02 -7.40
C ILE A 115 8.33 16.77 -6.10
N PRO A 116 7.41 17.61 -5.57
CA PRO A 116 7.65 18.33 -4.32
C PRO A 116 7.66 17.35 -3.15
N ILE A 117 8.63 17.44 -2.25
CA ILE A 117 8.66 16.62 -1.03
C ILE A 117 7.58 17.12 -0.06
N ALA A 118 6.88 16.19 0.59
CA ALA A 118 5.83 16.53 1.54
C ALA A 118 6.36 17.40 2.69
N SER A 119 5.60 18.44 3.02
CA SER A 119 5.92 19.39 4.09
C SER A 119 4.88 19.30 5.20
N TYR A 120 5.37 19.25 6.45
CA TYR A 120 4.52 19.05 7.63
C TYR A 120 4.56 20.22 8.62
N GLY A 121 5.21 21.33 8.25
CA GLY A 121 5.48 22.47 9.14
C GLY A 121 6.86 22.41 9.82
N SER A 122 7.00 23.10 10.95
CA SER A 122 8.29 23.37 11.61
C SER A 122 8.51 22.67 12.95
N SER A 123 7.57 21.86 13.44
CA SER A 123 7.77 21.07 14.66
C SER A 123 8.85 20.00 14.46
N ASN A 124 9.48 19.51 15.54
CA ASN A 124 10.51 18.47 15.43
C ASN A 124 10.00 17.22 14.70
N LEU A 125 8.75 16.80 14.93
CA LEU A 125 8.14 15.68 14.23
C LEU A 125 7.93 15.96 12.74
N ALA A 126 7.52 17.19 12.40
CA ALA A 126 7.36 17.63 11.01
C ALA A 126 8.70 17.64 10.25
N LEU A 127 9.73 18.21 10.88
CA LEU A 127 11.09 18.24 10.34
C LEU A 127 11.64 16.83 10.18
N PHE A 128 11.45 15.95 11.16
CA PHE A 128 11.85 14.54 11.06
C PHE A 128 11.20 13.84 9.85
N LYS A 129 9.88 13.95 9.67
CA LYS A 129 9.16 13.34 8.53
C LYS A 129 9.62 13.89 7.18
N THR A 130 9.93 15.19 7.12
CA THR A 130 10.46 15.84 5.92
C THR A 130 11.89 15.39 5.63
N THR A 131 12.76 15.32 6.64
CA THR A 131 14.14 14.84 6.52
C THR A 131 14.20 13.38 6.08
N TYR A 132 13.32 12.52 6.62
CA TYR A 132 13.19 11.13 6.18
C TYR A 132 12.91 11.02 4.67
N ARG A 133 11.97 11.81 4.15
CA ARG A 133 11.65 11.84 2.70
C ARG A 133 12.78 12.40 1.86
N ASN A 134 13.52 13.41 2.35
CA ASN A 134 14.75 13.83 1.69
C ASN A 134 15.77 12.67 1.61
N GLY A 135 15.92 11.89 2.68
CA GLY A 135 16.75 10.68 2.67
C GLY A 135 16.32 9.66 1.61
N LEU A 136 15.01 9.39 1.49
CA LEU A 136 14.47 8.53 0.43
C LEU A 136 14.75 9.09 -0.97
N SER A 137 14.55 10.40 -1.16
CA SER A 137 14.85 11.09 -2.42
C SER A 137 16.30 10.90 -2.84
N HIS A 138 17.25 10.98 -1.90
CA HIS A 138 18.67 10.82 -2.20
C HIS A 138 19.08 9.36 -2.47
N ARG A 139 18.39 8.39 -1.86
CA ARG A 139 18.73 6.96 -2.00
C ARG A 139 18.11 6.32 -3.23
N TYR A 140 16.87 6.68 -3.56
CA TYR A 140 16.05 5.95 -4.53
C TYR A 140 15.49 6.82 -5.65
N GLY A 141 15.68 8.15 -5.58
CA GLY A 141 15.06 9.09 -6.50
C GLY A 141 13.58 9.36 -6.17
N ARG A 142 13.08 10.51 -6.62
CA ARG A 142 11.70 10.94 -6.35
C ARG A 142 10.69 10.26 -7.25
N ALA A 143 11.05 9.97 -8.51
CA ALA A 143 10.14 9.33 -9.46
C ALA A 143 9.59 7.98 -8.95
N MET A 144 10.43 7.13 -8.35
CA MET A 144 10.00 5.87 -7.74
C MET A 144 9.02 6.11 -6.60
N GLN A 145 9.29 7.11 -5.76
CA GLN A 145 8.49 7.45 -4.59
C GLN A 145 7.15 8.16 -4.94
N ALA A 146 6.96 8.56 -6.20
CA ALA A 146 5.70 9.10 -6.69
C ALA A 146 4.74 8.01 -7.22
N ILE A 147 5.16 6.74 -7.23
CA ILE A 147 4.29 5.62 -7.57
C ILE A 147 3.31 5.39 -6.43
N ALA A 148 2.01 5.47 -6.74
CA ALA A 148 0.94 5.33 -5.78
C ALA A 148 0.44 3.87 -5.67
N GLY A 149 -0.06 3.51 -4.50
CA GLY A 149 -0.68 2.22 -4.22
C GLY A 149 -1.98 2.28 -3.42
N ILE A 150 -2.51 1.09 -3.17
CA ILE A 150 -3.56 0.85 -2.18
C ILE A 150 -2.99 -0.14 -1.17
N HIS A 151 -3.10 0.16 0.12
CA HIS A 151 -2.84 -0.80 1.19
C HIS A 151 -4.15 -1.33 1.73
N PHE A 152 -4.25 -2.65 1.77
CA PHE A 152 -5.39 -3.37 2.34
C PHE A 152 -5.00 -3.88 3.72
N ASN A 153 -5.54 -3.24 4.76
CA ASN A 153 -5.31 -3.61 6.14
C ASN A 153 -6.41 -4.56 6.59
N TYR A 154 -6.04 -5.70 7.21
CA TYR A 154 -7.01 -6.70 7.66
C TYR A 154 -6.66 -7.25 9.04
N SER A 155 -7.68 -7.45 9.87
CA SER A 155 -7.57 -8.21 11.12
C SER A 155 -8.72 -9.20 11.28
N LEU A 156 -8.41 -10.35 11.88
CA LEU A 156 -9.42 -11.33 12.27
C LEU A 156 -10.32 -10.75 13.38
N SER A 157 -11.58 -11.21 13.44
CA SER A 157 -12.49 -10.84 14.54
C SER A 157 -11.89 -11.23 15.89
N GLU A 158 -12.00 -10.34 16.88
CA GLU A 158 -11.50 -10.63 18.23
C GLU A 158 -12.15 -11.87 18.84
N LYS A 159 -13.41 -12.17 18.47
CA LYS A 159 -14.15 -13.34 18.95
C LYS A 159 -13.48 -14.67 18.59
N ILE A 160 -12.69 -14.72 17.52
CA ILE A 160 -12.02 -15.96 17.11
C ILE A 160 -11.06 -16.45 18.18
N TRP A 161 -10.42 -15.52 18.90
CA TRP A 161 -9.36 -15.84 19.86
C TRP A 161 -9.89 -16.47 21.15
N SER A 162 -11.18 -16.30 21.44
CA SER A 162 -11.88 -16.96 22.55
C SER A 162 -12.72 -18.16 22.11
N SER A 163 -12.79 -18.46 20.80
CA SER A 163 -13.65 -19.52 20.25
C SER A 163 -13.17 -20.92 20.64
N GLU A 164 -14.07 -21.90 20.55
CA GLU A 164 -13.78 -23.32 20.82
C GLU A 164 -12.85 -23.97 19.78
N PHE A 165 -12.47 -23.24 18.73
CA PHE A 165 -11.42 -23.69 17.81
C PHE A 165 -10.06 -23.84 18.51
N PHE A 166 -9.83 -23.08 19.58
CA PHE A 166 -8.60 -23.09 20.35
C PHE A 166 -8.79 -23.84 21.67
N ASN A 167 -7.78 -24.60 22.09
CA ASN A 167 -7.77 -25.16 23.45
C ASN A 167 -7.55 -24.06 24.50
N ASN A 168 -7.81 -24.36 25.77
CA ASN A 168 -7.74 -23.37 26.86
C ASN A 168 -6.38 -22.64 26.98
N LYS A 169 -5.26 -23.29 26.62
CA LYS A 169 -3.93 -22.67 26.62
C LYS A 169 -3.69 -21.73 25.44
N GLN A 170 -4.43 -21.92 24.34
CA GLN A 170 -4.33 -21.14 23.11
C GLN A 170 -5.29 -19.95 23.07
N LYS A 171 -6.42 -20.03 23.80
CA LYS A 171 -7.40 -18.94 23.85
C LYS A 171 -6.74 -17.63 24.31
N ASN A 172 -6.96 -16.56 23.55
CA ASN A 172 -6.40 -15.20 23.76
C ASN A 172 -4.87 -15.11 23.90
N SER A 173 -4.11 -16.13 23.48
CA SER A 173 -2.65 -16.10 23.53
C SER A 173 -2.05 -15.17 22.46
N SER A 174 -1.21 -14.22 22.89
CA SER A 174 -0.46 -13.33 21.97
C SER A 174 0.50 -14.11 21.07
N THR A 175 1.11 -15.17 21.59
CA THR A 175 1.96 -16.08 20.82
C THR A 175 1.14 -16.76 19.73
N GLN A 176 -0.03 -17.32 20.06
CA GLN A 176 -0.89 -17.99 19.09
C GLN A 176 -1.39 -17.04 18.01
N ARG A 177 -1.79 -15.81 18.40
CA ARG A 177 -2.17 -14.74 17.46
C ARG A 177 -1.06 -14.46 16.45
N SER A 178 0.15 -14.23 16.96
CA SER A 178 1.33 -13.96 16.11
C SER A 178 1.63 -15.13 15.19
N THR A 179 1.63 -16.37 15.69
CA THR A 179 1.83 -17.59 14.89
C THR A 179 0.85 -17.68 13.72
N ILE A 180 -0.43 -17.36 13.96
CA ILE A 180 -1.47 -17.38 12.91
C ILE A 180 -1.24 -16.27 11.88
N TYR A 181 -0.94 -15.04 12.30
CA TYR A 181 -0.64 -13.95 11.36
C TYR A 181 0.61 -14.22 10.53
N PHE A 182 1.69 -14.77 11.11
CA PHE A 182 2.88 -15.16 10.35
C PHE A 182 2.60 -16.32 9.38
N ARG A 183 1.75 -17.28 9.74
CA ARG A 183 1.28 -18.31 8.79
C ARG A 183 0.50 -17.68 7.63
N MET A 184 -0.36 -16.70 7.90
CA MET A 184 -1.09 -15.96 6.88
C MET A 184 -0.13 -15.19 5.95
N LEU A 185 0.86 -14.49 6.51
CA LEU A 185 1.88 -13.77 5.75
C LEU A 185 2.67 -14.70 4.80
N ARG A 186 3.11 -15.86 5.28
CA ARG A 186 3.81 -16.84 4.43
C ARG A 186 2.94 -17.33 3.27
N ASN A 187 1.65 -17.54 3.50
CA ASN A 187 0.73 -17.94 2.44
C ASN A 187 0.43 -16.80 1.46
N LEU A 188 0.27 -15.56 1.95
CA LEU A 188 0.14 -14.38 1.10
C LEU A 188 1.37 -14.20 0.23
N HIS A 189 2.58 -14.36 0.77
CA HIS A 189 3.81 -14.28 0.00
C HIS A 189 3.88 -15.35 -1.11
N ARG A 190 3.48 -16.60 -0.81
CA ARG A 190 3.40 -17.68 -1.81
C ARG A 190 2.39 -17.41 -2.93
N MET A 191 1.28 -16.74 -2.60
CA MET A 191 0.16 -16.48 -3.52
C MET A 191 0.13 -15.06 -4.07
N ASN A 192 1.13 -14.22 -3.75
CA ASN A 192 1.12 -12.80 -4.10
C ASN A 192 1.00 -12.57 -5.62
N TRP A 193 1.60 -13.47 -6.42
CA TRP A 193 1.48 -13.44 -7.88
C TRP A 193 0.02 -13.46 -8.37
N LEU A 194 -0.89 -14.13 -7.65
CA LEU A 194 -2.30 -14.21 -8.03
C LEU A 194 -3.01 -12.87 -7.83
N ILE A 195 -2.68 -12.14 -6.76
CA ILE A 195 -3.19 -10.79 -6.52
C ILE A 195 -2.70 -9.86 -7.63
N LEU A 196 -1.41 -9.93 -7.98
CA LEU A 196 -0.84 -9.14 -9.07
C LEU A 196 -1.39 -9.51 -10.44
N PHE A 197 -1.76 -10.77 -10.65
CA PHE A 197 -2.36 -11.24 -11.89
C PHE A 197 -3.81 -10.72 -12.04
N LEU A 198 -4.63 -10.83 -11.00
CA LEU A 198 -6.05 -10.46 -11.03
C LEU A 198 -6.28 -8.95 -10.94
N PHE A 199 -5.49 -8.25 -10.13
CA PHE A 199 -5.72 -6.84 -9.78
C PHE A 199 -4.57 -5.91 -10.21
N GLY A 200 -3.56 -6.43 -10.89
CA GLY A 200 -2.50 -5.61 -11.47
C GLY A 200 -3.06 -4.66 -12.52
N ALA A 201 -2.91 -3.35 -12.28
CA ALA A 201 -3.44 -2.30 -13.14
C ALA A 201 -2.36 -1.27 -13.54
N SER A 202 -1.13 -1.73 -13.74
CA SER A 202 -0.01 -0.88 -14.19
C SER A 202 0.79 -1.49 -15.35
N PRO A 203 0.17 -1.80 -16.50
CA PRO A 203 0.88 -2.32 -17.68
C PRO A 203 1.68 -1.25 -18.44
N ILE A 204 1.42 0.03 -18.17
CA ILE A 204 1.98 1.19 -18.87
C ILE A 204 2.92 1.96 -17.93
N VAL A 205 4.02 2.46 -18.47
CA VAL A 205 4.99 3.30 -17.77
C VAL A 205 5.48 4.45 -18.65
N SER A 206 5.83 5.58 -18.03
CA SER A 206 6.45 6.71 -18.70
C SER A 206 7.92 6.43 -19.05
N LYS A 207 8.41 6.99 -20.16
CA LYS A 207 9.76 6.79 -20.72
C LYS A 207 10.88 7.02 -19.70
N ASN A 208 10.69 7.94 -18.77
CA ASN A 208 11.69 8.30 -17.74
C ASN A 208 11.94 7.19 -16.71
N PHE A 209 11.08 6.17 -16.61
CA PHE A 209 11.35 4.98 -15.81
C PHE A 209 12.15 3.92 -16.57
N LEU A 210 12.24 4.02 -17.90
CA LEU A 210 12.95 3.02 -18.70
C LEU A 210 14.44 3.36 -18.80
N SER A 211 15.26 2.33 -18.66
CA SER A 211 16.68 2.36 -18.97
C SER A 211 16.97 1.53 -20.22
N ASN A 212 18.18 1.66 -20.79
CA ASN A 212 18.62 0.85 -21.93
C ASN A 212 18.65 -0.67 -21.65
N ARG A 213 18.55 -1.08 -20.38
CA ARG A 213 18.51 -2.51 -19.99
C ARG A 213 17.11 -3.12 -20.10
N ASN A 214 16.07 -2.30 -20.20
CA ASN A 214 14.69 -2.76 -20.26
C ASN A 214 14.33 -3.09 -21.72
N THR A 215 13.96 -4.35 -21.97
CA THR A 215 13.64 -4.86 -23.31
C THR A 215 12.17 -5.30 -23.41
N GLY A 216 11.66 -5.49 -24.62
CA GLY A 216 10.31 -5.98 -24.88
C GLY A 216 9.19 -4.92 -24.80
N PHE A 217 9.49 -3.71 -24.34
CA PHE A 217 8.52 -2.61 -24.28
C PHE A 217 8.07 -2.16 -25.66
N GLN A 218 6.76 -2.01 -25.83
CA GLN A 218 6.14 -1.42 -27.00
C GLN A 218 5.78 0.03 -26.72
N LYS A 219 5.94 0.90 -27.71
CA LYS A 219 5.62 2.33 -27.59
C LYS A 219 4.12 2.52 -27.73
N LEU A 220 3.49 3.17 -26.74
CA LEU A 220 2.07 3.55 -26.80
C LEU A 220 1.90 4.95 -27.37
N ASP A 221 2.70 5.91 -26.91
CA ASP A 221 2.69 7.31 -27.38
C ASP A 221 4.09 7.95 -27.30
N ARG A 222 4.21 9.28 -27.37
CA ARG A 222 5.49 10.00 -27.28
C ARG A 222 6.26 9.72 -25.98
N HIS A 223 5.56 9.54 -24.87
CA HIS A 223 6.09 9.43 -23.52
C HIS A 223 5.76 8.10 -22.84
N SER A 224 4.82 7.31 -23.35
CA SER A 224 4.32 6.10 -22.69
C SER A 224 4.73 4.82 -23.42
N TYR A 225 5.08 3.79 -22.65
CA TYR A 225 5.46 2.46 -23.10
C TYR A 225 4.70 1.40 -22.30
N TYR A 226 4.50 0.22 -22.87
CA TYR A 226 3.80 -0.87 -22.20
C TYR A 226 4.38 -2.24 -22.56
N LEU A 227 4.06 -3.25 -21.74
CA LEU A 227 4.28 -4.66 -22.06
C LEU A 227 2.92 -5.33 -22.31
N PRO A 228 2.70 -6.02 -23.45
CA PRO A 228 1.37 -6.53 -23.82
C PRO A 228 0.71 -7.47 -22.80
N TYR A 229 1.51 -8.18 -22.02
CA TYR A 229 1.04 -9.18 -21.04
C TYR A 229 1.39 -8.82 -19.59
N ALA A 230 1.96 -7.64 -19.35
CA ALA A 230 2.24 -7.21 -17.98
C ALA A 230 0.93 -6.87 -17.28
N THR A 231 0.83 -7.24 -16.00
CA THR A 231 -0.28 -6.81 -15.15
C THR A 231 0.13 -5.64 -14.25
N SER A 232 1.30 -5.73 -13.62
CA SER A 232 1.73 -4.74 -12.63
C SER A 232 3.23 -4.38 -12.73
N LEU A 233 3.59 -3.42 -13.58
CA LEU A 233 4.95 -2.86 -13.63
C LEU A 233 5.35 -2.16 -12.33
N ARG A 234 4.38 -1.63 -11.56
CA ARG A 234 4.60 -1.11 -10.20
C ARG A 234 5.35 -2.11 -9.30
N MET A 235 5.14 -3.40 -9.50
CA MET A 235 5.71 -4.47 -8.69
C MET A 235 6.87 -5.18 -9.39
N SER A 236 7.42 -4.58 -10.45
CA SER A 236 8.63 -5.04 -11.15
C SER A 236 9.86 -4.23 -10.71
N ASP A 237 11.03 -4.55 -11.27
CA ASP A 237 12.27 -3.80 -11.05
C ASP A 237 12.21 -2.33 -11.50
N LEU A 238 11.20 -1.96 -12.30
CA LEU A 238 10.93 -0.58 -12.72
C LEU A 238 10.12 0.23 -11.70
N GLY A 239 9.45 -0.47 -10.80
CA GLY A 239 8.43 0.10 -9.93
C GLY A 239 8.95 0.36 -8.53
N TYR A 240 8.07 0.17 -7.55
CA TYR A 240 8.36 0.42 -6.15
C TYR A 240 8.99 -0.83 -5.50
N GLN A 241 10.28 -1.07 -5.78
CA GLN A 241 11.05 -2.13 -5.15
C GLN A 241 12.40 -1.63 -4.62
N ASN A 242 12.72 -1.97 -3.38
CA ASN A 242 14.05 -1.76 -2.81
C ASN A 242 14.97 -2.91 -3.19
N ILE A 243 15.37 -2.99 -4.46
CA ILE A 243 16.29 -4.03 -4.99
C ILE A 243 17.61 -4.07 -4.19
N HIS A 244 18.03 -2.92 -3.65
CA HIS A 244 19.23 -2.82 -2.80
C HIS A 244 19.08 -3.48 -1.42
N GLN A 245 17.85 -3.66 -0.90
CA GLN A 245 17.60 -4.31 0.40
C GLN A 245 17.33 -5.81 0.24
N SER A 246 16.66 -6.23 -0.84
CA SER A 246 16.27 -7.64 -1.04
C SER A 246 17.46 -8.60 -1.15
N ASN A 247 18.63 -8.13 -1.59
CA ASN A 247 19.82 -8.96 -1.70
C ASN A 247 20.63 -9.10 -0.40
N ASN A 248 20.45 -8.17 0.56
CA ASN A 248 21.30 -8.08 1.75
C ASN A 248 20.54 -8.19 3.08
N LEU A 249 19.21 -8.09 3.06
CA LEU A 249 18.37 -8.18 4.25
C LEU A 249 17.27 -9.23 4.03
N ALA A 250 17.49 -10.43 4.55
CA ALA A 250 16.49 -11.49 4.58
C ALA A 250 15.79 -11.46 5.94
N VAL A 251 14.54 -10.97 5.97
CA VAL A 251 13.74 -10.93 7.20
C VAL A 251 12.85 -12.17 7.26
N SER A 252 12.98 -12.96 8.33
CA SER A 252 12.21 -14.17 8.54
C SER A 252 10.73 -13.87 8.77
N LEU A 253 9.86 -14.64 8.10
CA LEU A 253 8.41 -14.65 8.33
C LEU A 253 7.96 -15.91 9.08
N ASN A 254 8.86 -16.61 9.76
CA ASN A 254 8.54 -17.86 10.47
C ASN A 254 7.91 -17.60 11.84
N SER A 255 8.48 -16.68 12.61
CA SER A 255 8.07 -16.34 13.97
C SER A 255 8.24 -14.84 14.25
N LEU A 256 7.55 -14.34 15.27
CA LEU A 256 7.67 -12.94 15.71
C LEU A 256 9.08 -12.63 16.22
N GLN A 257 9.69 -13.59 16.93
CA GLN A 257 11.02 -13.44 17.50
C GLN A 257 12.09 -13.28 16.41
N GLU A 258 12.09 -14.17 15.41
CA GLU A 258 13.02 -14.07 14.28
C GLU A 258 12.80 -12.77 13.50
N TYR A 259 11.55 -12.43 13.19
CA TYR A 259 11.22 -11.19 12.48
C TYR A 259 11.77 -9.94 13.18
N ILE A 260 11.58 -9.83 14.51
CA ILE A 260 12.11 -8.71 15.30
C ILE A 260 13.64 -8.72 15.34
N PHE A 261 14.26 -9.89 15.44
CA PHE A 261 15.70 -10.02 15.44
C PHE A 261 16.29 -9.53 14.12
N ASP A 262 15.78 -10.03 12.99
CA ASP A 262 16.28 -9.68 11.66
C ASP A 262 16.04 -8.20 11.32
N LEU A 263 14.90 -7.63 11.72
CA LEU A 263 14.57 -6.23 11.46
C LEU A 263 15.45 -5.23 12.25
N LYS A 264 16.05 -5.66 13.36
CA LYS A 264 16.88 -4.81 14.23
C LYS A 264 18.35 -4.76 13.81
N GLN A 265 18.80 -5.68 12.96
CA GLN A 265 20.16 -5.67 12.42
C GLN A 265 20.34 -4.53 11.42
#